data_AF-A0A7Y6GET4-F1
#
_entry.id   AF-A0A7Y6GET4-F1
#
_cell.length_a   1.000
_cell.length_b   1.000
_cell.length_c   1.000
_cell.angle_alpha   90.00
_cell.angle_beta   90.00
_cell.angle_gamma   90.00
#
_symmetry.space_group_name_H-M   'P 1'
#
loop_
_entity.id
_entity.type
_entity.pdbx_description
1 polymer ?
#
loop_
_entity_poly.entity_id
_entity_poly.type
_entity_poly.pdbx_seq_one_letter_code
_entity_poly.pdbx_strand_id
1 'polypeptide(L)'
;MSTGSDGVLRLPDAAIPEGCRSWDGEAARRWTGALPSRWVPVRAHPAMFVALPLVTVAGAGLLGEYGVLPAWGAALAVLPFVWMVLRPEAARILAPVAVGVVLAYGEESPLRSLALGSAVVLAWALSLARVTARGPQRAAALVASGGVTAVLPSAVAGRLERGRFLFGAGLLLTAAGGVVGAATGVWEDPGDRAGAPAAGWCLAGLGLTVLLAAALTRHRAAGLRGAPVPVLRVLVRESAEVETEVFAADDEGAVRPLFTVATRVVDGGGDGEDAFGDERVGPLREAVLFGVPYDGAEVVLLTAAERAGEPPVVEVGVGAVRPVTEWTLRRRGAAARGKAQSEAREEERRVAAADQVRRETGTDALPAGRWRAGWPDWFTGLLALAYAAVLAGDAGWWRLISGFGLTLVAALVLPRRLAWRVTADREGLWFNGLRRARQLPWDEIRTVRTKAGELRVDGEGTSFGEWTVHTPRWAWLEHRIGLVHPYERTAAEITAMWRDPQLRPTELSTPARRGRAVWPLGVLIAAAGAAAVLFLP
;
A
#
# COMPACT_ATOMS: atom_id res chain seq x y z
N MET A 1 1.46 -28.38 6.16
CA MET A 1 0.40 -28.63 7.15
C MET A 1 1.01 -28.58 8.54
N SER A 2 0.71 -27.53 9.30
CA SER A 2 0.97 -27.44 10.73
C SER A 2 -0.35 -27.06 11.39
N THR A 3 -1.01 -28.05 11.99
CA THR A 3 -2.22 -27.92 12.79
C THR A 3 -1.80 -27.65 14.24
N GLY A 4 -1.39 -26.41 14.51
CA GLY A 4 -0.87 -26.04 15.82
C GLY A 4 -1.27 -24.62 16.22
N SER A 5 -2.54 -24.44 16.58
CA SER A 5 -3.09 -23.47 17.56
C SER A 5 -4.56 -23.09 17.27
N ASP A 6 -5.48 -24.06 17.29
CA ASP A 6 -6.92 -23.77 17.16
C ASP A 6 -7.56 -23.17 18.44
N GLY A 7 -6.75 -22.81 19.45
CA GLY A 7 -7.22 -22.28 20.72
C GLY A 7 -6.87 -20.80 20.90
N VAL A 8 -7.81 -20.04 21.48
CA VAL A 8 -7.56 -18.68 21.95
C VAL A 8 -6.46 -18.70 23.02
N LEU A 9 -5.38 -17.94 22.81
CA LEU A 9 -4.35 -17.74 23.83
C LEU A 9 -4.89 -16.80 24.91
N ARG A 10 -5.07 -17.33 26.11
CA ARG A 10 -5.72 -16.61 27.23
C ARG A 10 -4.74 -15.68 27.95
N LEU A 11 -5.27 -14.56 28.42
CA LEU A 11 -4.52 -13.65 29.28
C LEU A 11 -4.53 -14.21 30.71
N PRO A 12 -3.43 -14.11 31.48
CA PRO A 12 -3.45 -14.48 32.90
C PRO A 12 -4.48 -13.63 33.67
N ASP A 13 -5.25 -14.24 34.57
CA ASP A 13 -6.29 -13.54 35.34
C ASP A 13 -5.74 -12.33 36.13
N ALA A 14 -4.50 -12.43 36.62
CA ALA A 14 -3.81 -11.34 37.33
C ALA A 14 -3.57 -10.09 36.47
N ALA A 15 -3.60 -10.22 35.14
CA ALA A 15 -3.42 -9.12 34.20
C ALA A 15 -4.76 -8.47 33.79
N ILE A 16 -5.90 -9.08 34.14
CA ILE A 16 -7.23 -8.57 33.82
C ILE A 16 -7.68 -7.64 34.96
N PRO A 17 -8.00 -6.36 34.68
CA PRO A 17 -8.54 -5.47 35.70
C PRO A 17 -9.84 -6.02 36.31
N GLU A 18 -10.02 -5.82 37.62
CA GLU A 18 -11.20 -6.31 38.34
C GLU A 18 -12.49 -5.74 37.73
N GLY A 19 -13.48 -6.62 37.51
CA GLY A 19 -14.77 -6.26 36.92
C GLY A 19 -14.74 -6.01 35.40
N CYS A 20 -13.59 -6.18 34.73
CA CYS A 20 -13.47 -5.99 33.28
C CYS A 20 -14.46 -6.89 32.52
N ARG A 21 -15.37 -6.27 31.75
CA ARG A 21 -16.41 -6.99 31.01
C ARG A 21 -15.90 -7.47 29.66
N SER A 22 -16.33 -8.67 29.28
CA SER A 22 -16.18 -9.18 27.91
C SER A 22 -17.01 -8.33 26.95
N TRP A 23 -16.39 -7.86 25.87
CA TRP A 23 -17.11 -7.19 24.80
C TRP A 23 -17.83 -8.24 23.95
N ASP A 24 -19.07 -8.55 24.34
CA ASP A 24 -19.89 -9.55 23.67
C ASP A 24 -20.37 -9.11 22.27
N GLY A 25 -20.85 -10.08 21.49
CA GLY A 25 -21.36 -9.86 20.14
C GLY A 25 -22.56 -8.92 20.08
N GLU A 26 -23.35 -8.76 21.15
CA GLU A 26 -24.50 -7.85 21.16
C GLU A 26 -24.06 -6.39 21.32
N ALA A 27 -23.19 -6.11 22.28
CA ALA A 27 -22.54 -4.82 22.47
C ALA A 27 -21.72 -4.45 21.24
N ALA A 28 -21.04 -5.41 20.61
CA ALA A 28 -20.35 -5.23 19.35
C ALA A 28 -21.30 -4.88 18.18
N ARG A 29 -22.49 -5.51 18.11
CA ARG A 29 -23.54 -5.14 17.13
C ARG A 29 -24.09 -3.73 17.37
N ARG A 30 -24.33 -3.35 18.63
CA ARG A 30 -24.76 -1.98 18.98
C ARG A 30 -23.72 -0.94 18.58
N TRP A 31 -22.43 -1.24 18.80
CA TRP A 31 -21.32 -0.37 18.41
C TRP A 31 -21.16 -0.26 16.89
N THR A 32 -21.23 -1.37 16.15
CA THR A 32 -21.13 -1.36 14.68
C THR A 32 -22.37 -0.75 14.02
N GLY A 33 -23.56 -0.88 14.64
CA GLY A 33 -24.79 -0.21 14.22
C GLY A 33 -24.74 1.33 14.33
N ALA A 34 -23.82 1.87 15.12
CA ALA A 34 -23.60 3.31 15.25
C ALA A 34 -22.65 3.89 14.17
N LEU A 35 -22.11 3.06 13.27
CA LEU A 35 -21.24 3.50 12.19
C LEU A 35 -22.01 4.35 11.16
N PRO A 36 -21.32 5.29 10.47
CA PRO A 36 -21.96 6.04 9.41
C PRO A 36 -22.38 5.12 8.26
N SER A 37 -23.28 5.61 7.40
CA SER A 37 -23.81 4.85 6.28
C SER A 37 -22.69 4.31 5.36
N ARG A 38 -22.98 3.24 4.61
CA ARG A 38 -22.03 2.54 3.73
C ARG A 38 -21.30 3.41 2.69
N TRP A 39 -21.81 4.60 2.41
CA TRP A 39 -21.25 5.54 1.43
C TRP A 39 -20.19 6.48 2.03
N VAL A 40 -20.10 6.55 3.36
CA VAL A 40 -19.13 7.38 4.05
C VAL A 40 -17.80 6.63 4.16
N PRO A 41 -16.69 7.16 3.60
CA PRO A 41 -15.40 6.51 3.67
C PRO A 41 -14.86 6.55 5.10
N VAL A 42 -14.95 5.44 5.83
CA VAL A 42 -14.36 5.28 7.17
C VAL A 42 -12.92 4.78 7.09
N ARG A 43 -12.62 3.91 6.12
CA ARG A 43 -11.30 3.31 5.92
C ARG A 43 -10.67 3.76 4.61
N ALA A 44 -9.52 4.41 4.71
CA ALA A 44 -8.65 4.67 3.57
C ALA A 44 -7.68 3.50 3.40
N HIS A 45 -7.53 3.01 2.17
CA HIS A 45 -6.44 2.08 1.85
C HIS A 45 -5.09 2.78 2.10
N PRO A 46 -4.03 2.10 2.60
CA PRO A 46 -2.71 2.72 2.81
C PRO A 46 -2.19 3.49 1.58
N ALA A 47 -2.41 2.95 0.37
CA ALA A 47 -2.05 3.63 -0.88
C ALA A 47 -2.73 5.00 -1.07
N MET A 48 -3.92 5.21 -0.51
CA MET A 48 -4.62 6.51 -0.57
C MET A 48 -3.90 7.60 0.22
N PHE A 49 -3.08 7.25 1.24
CA PHE A 49 -2.29 8.24 1.98
C PHE A 49 -1.19 8.86 1.12
N VAL A 50 -0.77 8.20 0.03
CA VAL A 50 0.20 8.72 -0.94
C VAL A 50 -0.51 9.26 -2.18
N ALA A 51 -1.43 8.48 -2.74
CA ALA A 51 -2.11 8.84 -3.98
C ALA A 51 -2.98 10.10 -3.83
N LEU A 52 -3.72 10.24 -2.73
CA LEU A 52 -4.67 11.33 -2.57
C LEU A 52 -3.95 12.70 -2.47
N PRO A 53 -2.89 12.88 -1.65
CA PRO A 53 -2.07 14.09 -1.68
C PRO A 53 -1.53 14.45 -3.07
N LEU A 54 -0.99 13.47 -3.80
CA LEU A 54 -0.47 13.69 -5.15
C LEU A 54 -1.56 14.15 -6.12
N VAL A 55 -2.71 13.48 -6.12
CA VAL A 55 -3.87 13.86 -6.93
C VAL A 55 -4.36 15.25 -6.56
N THR A 56 -4.30 15.63 -5.27
CA THR A 56 -4.73 16.97 -4.86
C THR A 56 -3.76 18.08 -5.23
N VAL A 57 -2.46 17.82 -5.22
CA VAL A 57 -1.46 18.77 -5.71
C VAL A 57 -1.61 18.95 -7.23
N ALA A 58 -1.75 17.85 -7.98
CA ALA A 58 -2.00 17.90 -9.42
C ALA A 58 -3.32 18.61 -9.75
N GLY A 59 -4.40 18.29 -9.03
CA GLY A 59 -5.70 18.93 -9.22
C GLY A 59 -5.69 20.43 -8.90
N ALA A 60 -4.97 20.85 -7.86
CA ALA A 60 -4.78 22.27 -7.55
C ALA A 60 -3.97 22.99 -8.63
N GLY A 61 -2.91 22.35 -9.15
CA GLY A 61 -2.13 22.85 -10.29
C GLY A 61 -3.00 23.08 -11.52
N LEU A 62 -3.77 22.07 -11.93
CA LEU A 62 -4.68 22.15 -13.08
C LEU A 62 -5.76 23.23 -12.90
N LEU A 63 -6.37 23.33 -11.71
CA LEU A 63 -7.37 24.38 -11.44
C LEU A 63 -6.77 25.79 -11.53
N GLY A 64 -5.52 25.96 -11.10
CA GLY A 64 -4.78 27.21 -11.25
C GLY A 64 -4.41 27.52 -12.70
N GLU A 65 -3.93 26.51 -13.44
CA GLU A 65 -3.55 26.63 -14.85
C GLU A 65 -4.74 26.98 -15.75
N TYR A 66 -5.90 26.37 -15.51
CA TYR A 66 -7.14 26.68 -16.23
C TYR A 66 -7.86 27.95 -15.75
N GLY A 67 -7.24 28.75 -14.86
CA GLY A 67 -7.81 30.01 -14.38
C GLY A 67 -9.13 29.87 -13.61
N VAL A 68 -9.48 28.66 -13.13
CA VAL A 68 -10.76 28.43 -12.46
C VAL A 68 -10.82 29.15 -11.12
N LEU A 69 -9.69 29.20 -10.42
CA LEU A 69 -9.51 29.88 -9.14
C LEU A 69 -8.10 30.45 -9.03
N PRO A 70 -7.88 31.50 -8.21
CA PRO A 70 -6.53 31.90 -7.85
C PRO A 70 -5.81 30.72 -7.16
N ALA A 71 -4.48 30.66 -7.30
CA ALA A 71 -3.65 29.54 -6.83
C ALA A 71 -3.95 29.07 -5.38
N TRP A 72 -4.12 30.00 -4.45
CA TRP A 72 -4.46 29.70 -3.06
C TRP A 72 -5.90 29.14 -2.92
N GLY A 73 -6.83 29.64 -3.73
CA GLY A 73 -8.23 29.19 -3.76
C GLY A 73 -8.36 27.79 -4.36
N ALA A 74 -7.59 27.48 -5.40
CA ALA A 74 -7.49 26.13 -5.97
C ALA A 74 -7.01 25.12 -4.91
N ALA A 75 -5.93 25.43 -4.19
CA ALA A 75 -5.46 24.60 -3.08
C ALA A 75 -6.56 24.38 -2.02
N LEU A 76 -7.21 25.46 -1.58
CA LEU A 76 -8.29 25.40 -0.59
C LEU A 76 -9.50 24.57 -1.07
N ALA A 77 -9.82 24.60 -2.37
CA ALA A 77 -10.94 23.85 -2.93
C ALA A 77 -10.68 22.34 -2.98
N VAL A 78 -9.42 21.92 -3.16
CA VAL A 78 -9.08 20.49 -3.33
C VAL A 78 -8.70 19.80 -2.00
N LEU A 79 -8.16 20.53 -1.03
CA LEU A 79 -7.79 19.98 0.29
C LEU A 79 -8.95 19.28 1.06
N PRO A 80 -10.22 19.75 1.01
CA PRO A 80 -11.35 19.08 1.65
C PRO A 80 -11.52 17.62 1.24
N PHE A 81 -11.14 17.22 0.02
CA PHE A 81 -11.23 15.82 -0.41
C PHE A 81 -10.21 14.93 0.32
N VAL A 82 -9.00 15.44 0.58
CA VAL A 82 -8.01 14.78 1.44
C VAL A 82 -8.49 14.73 2.87
N TRP A 83 -9.00 15.85 3.37
CA TRP A 83 -9.44 15.95 4.76
C TRP A 83 -10.64 15.07 5.05
N MET A 84 -11.61 14.95 4.15
CA MET A 84 -12.75 14.04 4.35
C MET A 84 -12.30 12.61 4.65
N VAL A 85 -11.23 12.15 3.98
CA VAL A 85 -10.70 10.79 4.13
C VAL A 85 -9.77 10.69 5.34
N LEU A 86 -8.82 11.63 5.46
CA LEU A 86 -7.74 11.56 6.44
C LEU A 86 -8.10 12.24 7.77
N ARG A 87 -8.77 13.39 7.74
CA ARG A 87 -9.03 14.27 8.90
C ARG A 87 -10.38 14.99 8.76
N PRO A 88 -11.50 14.27 8.94
CA PRO A 88 -12.84 14.85 8.73
C PRO A 88 -13.14 16.01 9.71
N GLU A 89 -12.40 16.13 10.81
CA GLU A 89 -12.45 17.27 11.72
C GLU A 89 -12.02 18.59 11.06
N ALA A 90 -10.97 18.55 10.22
CA ALA A 90 -10.51 19.71 9.48
C ALA A 90 -11.49 20.07 8.35
N ALA A 91 -11.97 19.05 7.62
CA ALA A 91 -12.97 19.22 6.57
C ALA A 91 -14.26 19.87 7.10
N ARG A 92 -14.70 19.50 8.30
CA ARG A 92 -15.89 20.09 8.94
C ARG A 92 -15.80 21.62 9.06
N ILE A 93 -14.62 22.15 9.35
CA ILE A 93 -14.40 23.58 9.61
C ILE A 93 -14.05 24.33 8.33
N LEU A 94 -13.17 23.75 7.50
CA LEU A 94 -12.57 24.46 6.37
C LEU A 94 -13.31 24.26 5.04
N ALA A 95 -14.13 23.21 4.89
CA ALA A 95 -14.89 23.02 3.65
C ALA A 95 -15.92 24.14 3.39
N PRO A 96 -16.66 24.68 4.39
CA PRO A 96 -17.52 25.86 4.17
C PRO A 96 -16.76 27.08 3.66
N VAL A 97 -15.54 27.30 4.16
CA VAL A 97 -14.65 28.37 3.69
C VAL A 97 -14.26 28.13 2.23
N ALA A 98 -13.90 26.89 1.89
CA ALA A 98 -13.60 26.49 0.52
C ALA A 98 -14.79 26.72 -0.43
N VAL A 99 -16.02 26.38 -0.01
CA VAL A 99 -17.24 26.67 -0.78
C VAL A 99 -17.41 28.17 -0.99
N GLY A 100 -17.26 28.98 0.07
CA GLY A 100 -17.34 30.43 -0.04
C GLY A 100 -16.34 31.01 -1.02
N VAL A 101 -15.10 30.50 -1.01
CA VAL A 101 -14.04 30.90 -1.95
C VAL A 101 -14.37 30.49 -3.39
N VAL A 102 -14.85 29.27 -3.61
CA VAL A 102 -15.26 28.79 -4.94
C VAL A 102 -16.39 29.65 -5.51
N LEU A 103 -17.35 30.05 -4.68
CA LEU A 103 -18.48 30.89 -5.09
C LEU A 103 -18.08 32.35 -5.31
N ALA A 104 -17.14 32.88 -4.54
CA ALA A 104 -16.74 34.29 -4.61
C ALA A 104 -15.72 34.57 -5.73
N TYR A 105 -14.82 33.63 -6.02
CA TYR A 105 -13.67 33.83 -6.93
C TYR A 105 -13.69 32.91 -8.16
N GLY A 106 -14.76 32.17 -8.39
CA GLY A 106 -14.89 31.31 -9.57
C GLY A 106 -15.29 32.11 -10.81
N GLU A 107 -14.31 32.67 -11.52
CA GLU A 107 -14.54 33.75 -12.51
C GLU A 107 -14.90 33.27 -13.93
N GLU A 108 -14.41 32.11 -14.38
CA GLU A 108 -14.46 31.81 -15.83
C GLU A 108 -15.61 30.91 -16.29
N SER A 109 -16.22 30.12 -15.41
CA SER A 109 -17.33 29.25 -15.80
C SER A 109 -18.26 28.93 -14.62
N PRO A 110 -19.50 29.45 -14.60
CA PRO A 110 -20.43 29.20 -13.51
C PRO A 110 -20.73 27.71 -13.35
N LEU A 111 -20.76 26.95 -14.45
CA LEU A 111 -20.97 25.49 -14.39
C LEU A 111 -19.81 24.77 -13.70
N ARG A 112 -18.55 25.15 -13.96
CA ARG A 112 -17.38 24.54 -13.30
C ARG A 112 -17.32 24.92 -11.83
N SER A 113 -17.58 26.18 -11.49
CA SER A 113 -17.62 26.66 -10.11
C SER A 113 -18.75 25.99 -9.31
N LEU A 114 -19.94 25.81 -9.92
CA LEU A 114 -21.05 25.08 -9.32
C LEU A 114 -20.73 23.60 -9.12
N ALA A 115 -20.10 22.95 -10.11
CA ALA A 115 -19.69 21.54 -10.00
C ALA A 115 -18.65 21.35 -8.89
N LEU A 116 -17.62 22.20 -8.85
CA LEU A 116 -16.58 22.18 -7.81
C LEU A 116 -17.17 22.47 -6.42
N GLY A 117 -17.99 23.52 -6.30
CA GLY A 117 -18.68 23.87 -5.06
C GLY A 117 -19.57 22.73 -4.56
N SER A 118 -20.34 22.10 -5.46
CA SER A 118 -21.17 20.92 -5.13
C SER A 118 -20.33 19.74 -4.64
N ALA A 119 -19.19 19.49 -5.27
CA ALA A 119 -18.27 18.43 -4.86
C ALA A 119 -17.66 18.71 -3.46
N VAL A 120 -17.30 19.97 -3.16
CA VAL A 120 -16.82 20.36 -1.83
C VAL A 120 -17.94 20.26 -0.78
N VAL A 121 -19.17 20.67 -1.10
CA VAL A 121 -20.33 20.50 -0.21
C VAL A 121 -20.60 19.02 0.08
N LEU A 122 -20.49 18.15 -0.92
CA LEU A 122 -20.62 16.71 -0.73
C LEU A 122 -19.52 16.17 0.21
N ALA A 123 -18.27 16.57 -0.01
CA ALA A 123 -17.15 16.20 0.86
C ALA A 123 -17.36 16.70 2.31
N TRP A 124 -17.93 17.89 2.47
CA TRP A 124 -18.30 18.44 3.77
C TRP A 124 -19.40 17.62 4.45
N ALA A 125 -20.49 17.31 3.75
CA ALA A 125 -21.59 16.51 4.26
C ALA A 125 -21.15 15.11 4.69
N LEU A 126 -20.30 14.44 3.89
CA LEU A 126 -19.71 13.15 4.23
C LEU A 126 -18.81 13.23 5.47
N SER A 127 -18.03 14.31 5.61
CA SER A 127 -17.20 14.56 6.80
C SER A 127 -18.03 14.78 8.05
N LEU A 128 -19.13 15.54 7.94
CA LEU A 128 -20.08 15.76 9.03
C LEU A 128 -20.71 14.44 9.47
N ALA A 129 -21.24 13.66 8.53
CA ALA A 129 -21.82 12.34 8.83
C ALA A 129 -20.83 11.42 9.54
N ARG A 130 -19.56 11.45 9.14
CA ARG A 130 -18.50 10.66 9.80
C ARG A 130 -18.22 11.14 11.22
N VAL A 131 -18.10 12.45 11.44
CA VAL A 131 -17.78 13.01 12.76
C VAL A 131 -18.95 12.84 13.73
N THR A 132 -20.19 12.99 13.28
CA THR A 132 -21.38 12.85 14.12
C THR A 132 -21.60 11.41 14.58
N ALA A 133 -21.28 10.42 13.73
CA ALA A 133 -21.37 9.00 14.08
C ALA A 133 -20.47 8.58 15.27
N ARG A 134 -19.39 9.34 15.54
CA ARG A 134 -18.47 9.05 16.65
C ARG A 134 -19.12 9.17 18.03
N GLY A 135 -20.12 10.05 18.19
CA GLY A 135 -20.82 10.24 19.46
C GLY A 135 -21.58 8.99 19.91
N PRO A 136 -22.54 8.51 19.11
CA PRO A 136 -23.26 7.26 19.38
C PRO A 136 -22.32 6.06 19.52
N GLN A 137 -21.27 5.98 18.70
CA GLN A 137 -20.28 4.91 18.77
C GLN A 137 -19.51 4.92 20.11
N ARG A 138 -19.06 6.11 20.55
CA ARG A 138 -18.44 6.31 21.86
C ARG A 138 -19.39 5.93 23.00
N ALA A 139 -20.66 6.32 22.91
CA ALA A 139 -21.66 5.98 23.91
C ALA A 139 -21.89 4.46 24.01
N ALA A 140 -21.99 3.76 22.87
CA ALA A 140 -22.14 2.32 22.82
C ALA A 140 -20.93 1.60 23.47
N ALA A 141 -19.71 2.06 23.21
CA ALA A 141 -18.50 1.51 23.82
C ALA A 141 -18.44 1.75 25.35
N LEU A 142 -18.86 2.92 25.83
CA LEU A 142 -18.95 3.22 27.26
C LEU A 142 -20.00 2.34 27.97
N VAL A 143 -21.14 2.09 27.32
CA VAL A 143 -22.16 1.18 27.85
C VAL A 143 -21.60 -0.25 27.90
N ALA A 144 -20.85 -0.68 26.89
CA ALA A 144 -20.23 -1.99 26.85
C ALA A 144 -19.23 -2.19 28.01
N SER A 145 -18.46 -1.15 28.37
CA SER A 145 -17.51 -1.24 29.49
C SER A 145 -18.19 -1.30 30.86
N GLY A 146 -19.51 -1.06 30.92
CA GLY A 146 -20.27 -1.11 32.18
C GLY A 146 -19.81 -0.08 33.22
N GLY A 147 -19.15 1.01 32.79
CA GLY A 147 -18.56 2.01 33.68
C GLY A 147 -17.24 1.60 34.33
N VAL A 148 -16.70 0.42 34.03
CA VAL A 148 -15.43 -0.07 34.59
C VAL A 148 -14.27 0.69 33.95
N THR A 149 -13.39 1.26 34.79
CA THR A 149 -12.20 2.00 34.37
C THR A 149 -10.97 1.51 35.10
N ALA A 150 -9.82 1.49 34.42
CA ALA A 150 -8.54 1.12 35.02
C ALA A 150 -7.45 2.13 34.63
N VAL A 151 -6.40 2.20 35.45
CA VAL A 151 -5.19 2.97 35.13
C VAL A 151 -4.41 2.23 34.04
N LEU A 152 -3.77 2.97 33.13
CA LEU A 152 -2.90 2.38 32.12
C LEU A 152 -1.75 1.59 32.75
N PRO A 153 -1.29 0.49 32.13
CA PRO A 153 -0.10 -0.23 32.57
C PRO A 153 1.12 0.70 32.68
N SER A 154 1.88 0.58 33.77
CA SER A 154 3.02 1.45 34.09
C SER A 154 4.10 1.49 33.00
N ALA A 155 4.26 0.40 32.25
CA ALA A 155 5.17 0.31 31.10
C ALA A 155 4.89 1.36 30.00
N VAL A 156 3.66 1.89 29.94
CA VAL A 156 3.20 2.81 28.90
C VAL A 156 3.25 4.28 29.33
N ALA A 157 3.22 4.55 30.65
CA ALA A 157 2.98 5.89 31.21
C ALA A 157 3.98 6.96 30.72
N GLY A 158 5.22 6.57 30.38
CA GLY A 158 6.26 7.46 29.85
C GLY A 158 6.54 7.36 28.33
N ARG A 159 6.02 6.35 27.62
CA ARG A 159 6.44 6.03 26.23
C ARG A 159 5.45 6.44 25.15
N LEU A 160 4.37 7.13 25.51
CA LEU A 160 3.39 7.69 24.57
C LEU A 160 3.83 9.04 23.96
N GLU A 161 5.11 9.18 23.58
CA GLU A 161 5.61 10.36 22.86
C GLU A 161 5.20 10.33 21.39
N ARG A 162 3.89 10.38 21.15
CA ARG A 162 3.34 10.33 19.80
C ARG A 162 3.39 11.71 19.14
N GLY A 163 3.51 11.69 17.82
CA GLY A 163 3.43 12.89 16.99
C GLY A 163 4.69 13.76 16.97
N ARG A 164 5.83 13.37 17.55
CA ARG A 164 7.11 14.11 17.33
C ARG A 164 7.54 14.00 15.85
N PHE A 165 7.54 12.79 15.31
CA PHE A 165 7.82 12.55 13.89
C PHE A 165 6.83 13.30 12.99
N LEU A 166 5.53 13.15 13.22
CA LEU A 166 4.50 13.86 12.43
C LEU A 166 4.66 15.38 12.55
N PHE A 167 4.98 15.90 13.72
CA PHE A 167 5.21 17.34 13.88
C PHE A 167 6.40 17.83 13.05
N GLY A 168 7.53 17.11 13.09
CA GLY A 168 8.70 17.43 12.26
C GLY A 168 8.40 17.32 10.76
N ALA A 169 7.75 16.24 10.33
CA ALA A 169 7.36 16.03 8.94
C ALA A 169 6.36 17.10 8.45
N GLY A 170 5.39 17.48 9.28
CA GLY A 170 4.43 18.53 8.96
C GLY A 170 5.09 19.90 8.84
N LEU A 171 6.05 20.22 9.71
CA LEU A 171 6.82 21.46 9.64
C LEU A 171 7.69 21.51 8.38
N LEU A 172 8.37 20.41 8.06
CA LEU A 172 9.15 20.26 6.83
C LEU A 172 8.28 20.44 5.57
N LEU A 173 7.13 19.77 5.50
CA LEU A 173 6.19 19.89 4.37
C LEU A 173 5.64 21.31 4.23
N THR A 174 5.33 21.96 5.35
CA THR A 174 4.83 23.35 5.35
C THR A 174 5.91 24.30 4.83
N ALA A 175 7.15 24.16 5.31
CA ALA A 175 8.29 24.95 4.85
C ALA A 175 8.59 24.69 3.37
N ALA A 176 8.57 23.43 2.92
CA ALA A 176 8.75 23.06 1.52
C ALA A 176 7.67 23.70 0.63
N GLY A 177 6.40 23.68 1.04
CA GLY A 177 5.31 24.36 0.34
C GLY A 177 5.52 25.88 0.25
N GLY A 178 5.98 26.51 1.33
CA GLY A 178 6.33 27.93 1.35
C GLY A 178 7.50 28.28 0.42
N VAL A 179 8.56 27.46 0.41
CA VAL A 179 9.72 27.64 -0.50
C VAL A 179 9.29 27.48 -1.95
N VAL A 180 8.50 26.44 -2.27
CA VAL A 180 7.96 26.24 -3.63
C VAL A 180 7.10 27.44 -4.03
N GLY A 181 6.20 27.89 -3.16
CA GLY A 181 5.36 29.05 -3.42
C GLY A 181 6.17 30.34 -3.65
N ALA A 182 7.21 30.58 -2.85
CA ALA A 182 8.05 31.80 -2.97
C ALA A 182 9.02 31.75 -4.15
N ALA A 183 9.51 30.57 -4.52
CA ALA A 183 10.43 30.40 -5.65
C ALA A 183 9.76 30.75 -6.99
N THR A 184 8.43 30.66 -7.09
CA THR A 184 7.71 31.01 -8.34
C THR A 184 7.89 32.47 -8.78
N GLY A 185 8.14 33.40 -7.85
CA GLY A 185 8.45 34.80 -8.18
C GLY A 185 9.89 35.04 -8.64
N VAL A 186 10.78 34.04 -8.53
CA VAL A 186 12.20 34.15 -8.89
C VAL A 186 12.48 33.56 -10.28
N TRP A 187 11.65 32.62 -10.73
CA TRP A 187 11.80 31.88 -11.98
C TRP A 187 10.58 32.17 -12.86
N GLU A 188 10.51 33.40 -13.40
CA GLU A 188 9.43 33.84 -14.30
C GLU A 188 9.51 33.11 -15.65
N ASP A 189 8.98 31.88 -15.72
CA ASP A 189 8.62 31.27 -16.98
C ASP A 189 7.18 31.73 -17.35
N PRO A 190 6.97 32.44 -18.47
CA PRO A 190 5.65 32.97 -18.84
C PRO A 190 4.55 31.91 -19.00
N GLY A 191 4.91 30.63 -19.11
CA GLY A 191 3.97 29.50 -19.22
C GLY A 191 3.40 28.96 -17.90
N ASP A 192 4.06 29.14 -16.75
CA ASP A 192 3.69 28.46 -15.47
C ASP A 192 3.31 29.46 -14.36
N ARG A 193 2.54 30.50 -14.72
CA ARG A 193 2.25 31.62 -13.79
C ARG A 193 1.33 31.25 -12.62
N ALA A 194 0.56 30.16 -12.71
CA ALA A 194 -0.48 29.83 -11.73
C ALA A 194 -0.43 28.40 -11.15
N GLY A 195 0.20 27.44 -11.84
CA GLY A 195 0.25 26.04 -11.41
C GLY A 195 1.20 25.82 -10.23
N ALA A 196 2.46 26.25 -10.37
CA ALA A 196 3.47 26.16 -9.32
C ALA A 196 3.07 26.79 -7.96
N PRO A 197 2.50 28.02 -7.89
CA PRO A 197 2.09 28.58 -6.61
C PRO A 197 0.90 27.82 -5.99
N ALA A 198 -0.01 27.28 -6.81
CA ALA A 198 -1.14 26.47 -6.32
C ALA A 198 -0.65 25.16 -5.70
N ALA A 199 0.32 24.50 -6.33
CA ALA A 199 0.98 23.33 -5.79
C ALA A 199 1.70 23.64 -4.46
N GLY A 200 2.40 24.78 -4.37
CA GLY A 200 3.04 25.25 -3.15
C GLY A 200 2.06 25.46 -1.98
N TRP A 201 0.94 26.16 -2.23
CA TRP A 201 -0.13 26.34 -1.24
C TRP A 201 -0.79 25.02 -0.83
N CYS A 202 -1.01 24.11 -1.78
CA CYS A 202 -1.56 22.79 -1.51
C CYS A 202 -0.61 21.97 -0.62
N LEU A 203 0.69 21.98 -0.92
CA LEU A 203 1.71 21.31 -0.12
C LEU A 203 1.82 21.90 1.30
N ALA A 204 1.75 23.22 1.42
CA ALA A 204 1.72 23.89 2.72
C ALA A 204 0.46 23.51 3.52
N GLY A 205 -0.69 23.49 2.85
CA GLY A 205 -1.96 23.01 3.43
C GLY A 205 -1.85 21.56 3.92
N LEU A 206 -1.25 20.66 3.14
CA LEU A 206 -0.96 19.28 3.55
C LEU A 206 -0.02 19.24 4.77
N GLY A 207 1.03 20.06 4.80
CA GLY A 207 1.90 20.19 5.97
C GLY A 207 1.15 20.57 7.25
N LEU A 208 0.25 21.55 7.16
CA LEU A 208 -0.64 21.95 8.25
C LEU A 208 -1.56 20.81 8.71
N THR A 209 -2.02 19.93 7.81
CA THR A 209 -2.81 18.75 8.22
C THR A 209 -2.02 17.78 9.06
N VAL A 210 -0.75 17.58 8.71
CA VAL A 210 0.13 16.66 9.43
C VAL A 210 0.46 17.25 10.80
N LEU A 211 0.63 18.57 10.90
CA LEU A 211 0.75 19.28 12.17
C LEU A 211 -0.51 19.15 13.04
N LEU A 212 -1.70 19.34 12.45
CA LEU A 212 -2.96 19.16 13.16
C LEU A 212 -3.14 17.70 13.63
N ALA A 213 -2.75 16.73 12.79
CA ALA A 213 -2.72 15.32 13.17
C ALA A 213 -1.77 15.07 14.36
N ALA A 214 -0.59 15.68 14.36
CA ALA A 214 0.36 15.59 15.46
C ALA A 214 -0.23 16.20 16.75
N ALA A 215 -0.91 17.34 16.65
CA ALA A 215 -1.54 17.99 17.81
C ALA A 215 -2.71 17.15 18.37
N LEU A 216 -3.59 16.64 17.51
CA LEU A 216 -4.73 15.81 17.92
C LEU A 216 -4.29 14.48 18.53
N THR A 217 -3.28 13.81 17.95
CA THR A 217 -2.74 12.56 18.51
C THR A 217 -2.11 12.79 19.88
N ARG A 218 -1.39 13.91 20.07
CA ARG A 218 -0.86 14.31 21.38
C ARG A 218 -1.98 14.59 22.38
N HIS A 219 -3.02 15.31 21.97
CA HIS A 219 -4.16 15.62 22.84
C HIS A 219 -4.89 14.35 23.28
N ARG A 220 -5.15 13.41 22.35
CA ARG A 220 -5.77 12.12 22.66
C ARG A 220 -4.87 11.24 23.56
N ALA A 221 -3.57 11.20 23.28
CA ALA A 221 -2.61 10.48 24.10
C ALA A 221 -2.46 11.08 25.51
N ALA A 222 -2.61 12.40 25.67
CA ALA A 222 -2.65 13.04 26.97
C ALA A 222 -3.94 12.68 27.74
N GLY A 223 -5.07 12.59 27.04
CA GLY A 223 -6.33 12.12 27.62
C GLY A 223 -6.24 10.69 28.17
N LEU A 224 -5.53 9.79 27.46
CA LEU A 224 -5.29 8.43 27.95
C LEU A 224 -4.38 8.40 29.20
N ARG A 225 -3.50 9.38 29.39
CA ARG A 225 -2.58 9.45 30.54
C ARG A 225 -3.19 10.07 31.80
N GLY A 226 -4.15 10.98 31.62
CA GLY A 226 -4.60 11.87 32.71
C GLY A 226 -5.65 11.29 33.66
N ALA A 227 -6.30 10.17 33.32
CA ALA A 227 -7.38 9.60 34.13
C ALA A 227 -7.49 8.08 33.93
N PRO A 228 -8.10 7.34 34.87
CA PRO A 228 -8.56 5.98 34.63
C PRO A 228 -9.41 5.92 33.36
N VAL A 229 -9.11 4.97 32.48
CA VAL A 229 -9.78 4.83 31.18
C VAL A 229 -10.69 3.60 31.17
N PRO A 230 -11.79 3.61 30.42
CA PRO A 230 -12.65 2.45 30.27
C PRO A 230 -11.89 1.24 29.75
N VAL A 231 -12.23 0.06 30.29
CA VAL A 231 -11.61 -1.21 29.90
C VAL A 231 -12.61 -2.21 29.37
N LEU A 232 -12.18 -2.97 28.37
CA LEU A 232 -12.97 -4.01 27.70
C LEU A 232 -12.10 -5.22 27.40
N ARG A 233 -12.58 -6.42 27.71
CA ARG A 233 -11.95 -7.68 27.31
C ARG A 233 -12.35 -8.02 25.89
N VAL A 234 -11.36 -8.26 25.02
CA VAL A 234 -11.51 -8.46 23.57
C VAL A 234 -10.61 -9.59 23.10
N LEU A 235 -10.80 -10.01 21.85
CA LEU A 235 -9.86 -10.89 21.16
C LEU A 235 -9.10 -10.09 20.10
N VAL A 236 -7.83 -10.42 19.86
CA VAL A 236 -6.97 -9.74 18.91
C VAL A 236 -6.18 -10.72 18.06
N ARG A 237 -5.92 -10.33 16.81
CA ARG A 237 -5.11 -11.11 15.88
C ARG A 237 -4.31 -10.18 14.99
N GLU A 238 -3.06 -10.50 14.73
CA GLU A 238 -2.27 -9.77 13.75
C GLU A 238 -2.71 -10.18 12.33
N SER A 239 -3.06 -9.18 11.52
CA SER A 239 -3.38 -9.41 10.10
C SER A 239 -2.12 -9.50 9.24
N ALA A 240 -2.27 -10.07 8.06
CA ALA A 240 -1.25 -10.03 7.01
C ALA A 240 -0.81 -8.60 6.61
N GLU A 241 -1.63 -7.57 6.88
CA GLU A 241 -1.32 -6.17 6.58
C GLU A 241 -0.56 -5.46 7.72
N VAL A 242 -0.05 -6.20 8.73
CA VAL A 242 0.66 -5.65 9.91
C VAL A 242 -0.24 -4.70 10.75
N GLU A 243 -1.57 -4.82 10.58
CA GLU A 243 -2.56 -4.20 11.47
C GLU A 243 -3.09 -5.25 12.45
N THR A 244 -3.29 -4.88 13.71
CA THR A 244 -3.98 -5.71 14.69
C THR A 244 -5.49 -5.59 14.48
N GLU A 245 -6.14 -6.71 14.18
CA GLU A 245 -7.59 -6.83 14.11
C GLU A 245 -8.14 -7.14 15.50
N VAL A 246 -9.20 -6.42 15.91
CA VAL A 246 -9.86 -6.62 17.21
C VAL A 246 -11.24 -7.21 16.98
N PHE A 247 -11.59 -8.24 17.73
CA PHE A 247 -12.83 -9.01 17.66
C PHE A 247 -13.59 -8.94 18.99
N ALA A 248 -14.87 -9.31 18.94
CA ALA A 248 -15.67 -9.51 20.14
C ALA A 248 -15.10 -10.69 20.96
N ALA A 249 -15.27 -10.66 22.27
CA ALA A 249 -14.71 -11.66 23.19
C ALA A 249 -15.29 -13.08 22.98
N ASP A 250 -16.47 -13.17 22.39
CA ASP A 250 -17.20 -14.40 22.05
C ASP A 250 -16.98 -14.85 20.59
N ASP A 251 -16.27 -14.08 19.77
CA ASP A 251 -15.93 -14.45 18.37
C ASP A 251 -14.61 -15.23 18.31
N GLU A 252 -14.60 -16.43 18.90
CA GLU A 252 -13.41 -17.31 18.94
C GLU A 252 -13.02 -17.81 17.54
N GLY A 253 -13.93 -17.75 16.56
CA GLY A 253 -13.63 -18.04 15.17
C GLY A 253 -12.94 -16.90 14.42
N ALA A 254 -12.77 -15.73 15.05
CA ALA A 254 -12.22 -14.51 14.45
C ALA A 254 -12.84 -14.19 13.08
N VAL A 255 -14.18 -14.29 13.02
CA VAL A 255 -14.95 -14.18 11.78
C VAL A 255 -15.24 -12.71 11.44
N ARG A 256 -15.48 -11.87 12.46
CA ARG A 256 -15.96 -10.49 12.29
C ARG A 256 -15.10 -9.51 13.09
N PRO A 257 -14.00 -9.02 12.51
CA PRO A 257 -13.23 -7.95 13.14
C PRO A 257 -14.10 -6.70 13.26
N LEU A 258 -14.07 -6.08 14.44
CA LEU A 258 -14.81 -4.85 14.76
C LEU A 258 -14.08 -3.61 14.23
N PHE A 259 -12.77 -3.57 14.42
CA PHE A 259 -11.90 -2.51 13.93
C PHE A 259 -10.46 -3.02 13.78
N THR A 260 -9.65 -2.23 13.07
CA THR A 260 -8.20 -2.43 12.99
C THR A 260 -7.46 -1.27 13.62
N VAL A 261 -6.30 -1.57 14.19
CA VAL A 261 -5.39 -0.59 14.77
C VAL A 261 -3.96 -1.04 14.48
N ALA A 262 -3.14 -0.13 13.97
CA ALA A 262 -1.70 -0.39 13.88
C ALA A 262 -1.12 -0.30 15.29
N THR A 263 -0.42 -1.33 15.77
CA THR A 263 0.17 -1.37 17.11
C THR A 263 1.69 -1.48 17.05
N ARG A 264 2.34 -1.17 18.17
CA ARG A 264 3.76 -1.41 18.39
C ARG A 264 3.96 -1.95 19.79
N VAL A 265 4.78 -2.98 19.92
CA VAL A 265 5.19 -3.55 21.21
C VAL A 265 6.13 -2.60 21.95
N VAL A 266 5.91 -2.40 23.25
CA VAL A 266 6.64 -1.39 24.05
C VAL A 266 8.05 -1.82 24.43
N ASP A 267 8.32 -3.11 24.63
CA ASP A 267 9.59 -3.64 25.16
C ASP A 267 10.34 -4.60 24.21
N GLY A 268 9.90 -4.69 22.96
CA GLY A 268 10.60 -5.44 21.91
C GLY A 268 11.74 -4.61 21.33
N GLY A 269 12.89 -4.58 22.00
CA GLY A 269 14.15 -4.03 21.49
C GLY A 269 14.87 -4.95 20.49
N GLY A 270 14.14 -5.79 19.77
CA GLY A 270 14.68 -6.58 18.67
C GLY A 270 14.47 -5.80 17.38
N ASP A 271 15.58 -5.44 16.72
CA ASP A 271 15.56 -5.08 15.31
C ASP A 271 14.76 -6.18 14.57
N GLY A 272 13.58 -5.80 14.08
CA GLY A 272 12.75 -6.64 13.22
C GLY A 272 13.37 -6.76 11.84
N GLU A 273 14.61 -7.23 11.76
CA GLU A 273 15.16 -7.87 10.59
C GLU A 273 14.84 -9.37 10.66
N ASP A 274 13.55 -9.70 10.74
CA ASP A 274 13.12 -11.07 10.50
C ASP A 274 12.17 -11.08 9.32
N ALA A 275 12.78 -11.47 8.20
CA ALA A 275 12.24 -12.27 7.13
C ALA A 275 10.86 -11.87 6.61
N PHE A 276 10.82 -11.58 5.31
CA PHE A 276 9.68 -11.79 4.42
C PHE A 276 9.24 -13.28 4.39
N GLY A 277 9.03 -13.90 5.56
CA GLY A 277 8.43 -15.20 5.76
C GLY A 277 6.95 -15.12 5.43
N ASP A 278 6.41 -16.23 4.91
CA ASP A 278 5.04 -16.38 4.45
C ASP A 278 4.03 -15.54 5.23
N GLU A 279 3.12 -14.88 4.50
CA GLU A 279 1.91 -14.16 4.90
C GLU A 279 1.03 -14.98 5.87
N ARG A 280 1.53 -15.29 7.07
CA ARG A 280 0.90 -16.15 8.09
C ARG A 280 0.21 -15.26 9.08
N VAL A 281 -1.10 -15.43 9.14
CA VAL A 281 -1.96 -14.78 10.14
C VAL A 281 -1.55 -15.30 11.53
N GLY A 282 -1.31 -14.39 12.47
CA GLY A 282 -0.95 -14.74 13.85
C GLY A 282 -2.08 -15.46 14.60
N PRO A 283 -1.78 -16.09 15.76
CA PRO A 283 -2.80 -16.75 16.58
C PRO A 283 -3.80 -15.74 17.15
N LEU A 284 -4.99 -16.23 17.50
CA LEU A 284 -6.01 -15.43 18.19
C LEU A 284 -5.66 -15.32 19.68
N ARG A 285 -5.53 -14.10 20.18
CA ARG A 285 -5.06 -13.80 21.53
C ARG A 285 -6.12 -13.02 22.29
N GLU A 286 -6.26 -13.32 23.57
CA GLU A 286 -7.08 -12.51 24.46
C GLU A 286 -6.34 -11.22 24.82
N ALA A 287 -7.08 -10.12 24.92
CA ALA A 287 -6.53 -8.83 25.30
C ALA A 287 -7.49 -8.00 26.15
N VAL A 288 -6.92 -7.08 26.93
CA VAL A 288 -7.65 -5.99 27.56
C VAL A 288 -7.39 -4.71 26.76
N LEU A 289 -8.46 -4.11 26.28
CA LEU A 289 -8.47 -2.82 25.60
C LEU A 289 -8.65 -1.71 26.63
N PHE A 290 -7.73 -0.74 26.60
CA PHE A 290 -7.76 0.49 27.39
C PHE A 290 -8.13 1.68 26.50
N GLY A 291 -9.20 2.38 26.87
CA GLY A 291 -9.74 3.52 26.14
C GLY A 291 -11.13 3.26 25.56
N VAL A 292 -11.73 4.30 24.98
CA VAL A 292 -13.07 4.18 24.37
C VAL A 292 -12.93 4.06 22.85
N PRO A 293 -13.19 2.88 22.25
CA PRO A 293 -13.06 2.69 20.81
C PRO A 293 -14.16 3.44 20.05
N TYR A 294 -13.76 4.27 19.10
CA TYR A 294 -14.60 4.91 18.08
C TYR A 294 -13.72 5.27 16.87
N ASP A 295 -14.31 5.66 15.73
CA ASP A 295 -13.54 6.09 14.55
C ASP A 295 -12.56 7.23 14.89
N GLY A 296 -11.25 6.97 14.73
CA GLY A 296 -10.21 7.93 15.05
C GLY A 296 -9.74 7.93 16.51
N ALA A 297 -10.27 7.05 17.37
CA ALA A 297 -9.84 6.92 18.76
C ALA A 297 -8.40 6.39 18.87
N GLU A 298 -7.78 6.61 20.03
CA GLU A 298 -6.50 6.00 20.41
C GLU A 298 -6.78 4.93 21.47
N VAL A 299 -6.10 3.78 21.37
CA VAL A 299 -6.24 2.66 22.30
C VAL A 299 -4.88 2.08 22.69
N VAL A 300 -4.85 1.41 23.83
CA VAL A 300 -3.74 0.56 24.28
C VAL A 300 -4.29 -0.84 24.50
N LEU A 301 -3.55 -1.86 24.08
CA LEU A 301 -3.93 -3.26 24.21
C LEU A 301 -2.92 -3.94 25.14
N LEU A 302 -3.40 -4.64 26.15
CA LEU A 302 -2.62 -5.61 26.91
C LEU A 302 -2.99 -6.99 26.38
N THR A 303 -2.11 -7.57 25.57
CA THR A 303 -2.36 -8.79 24.81
C THR A 303 -1.68 -9.99 25.46
N ALA A 304 -2.28 -11.18 25.34
CA ALA A 304 -1.59 -12.42 25.67
C ALA A 304 -0.35 -12.56 24.79
N ALA A 305 0.68 -13.23 25.30
CA ALA A 305 1.87 -13.50 24.51
C ALA A 305 1.55 -14.39 23.30
N GLU A 306 2.40 -14.34 22.27
CA GLU A 306 2.25 -15.19 21.08
C GLU A 306 2.52 -16.67 21.37
N ARG A 307 3.27 -16.95 22.44
CA ARG A 307 3.51 -18.31 22.95
C ARG A 307 2.92 -18.47 24.34
N ALA A 308 2.34 -19.63 24.60
CA ALA A 308 1.81 -19.97 25.91
C ALA A 308 2.93 -19.96 26.97
N GLY A 309 2.68 -19.33 28.12
CA GLY A 309 3.63 -19.25 29.25
C GLY A 309 4.56 -18.03 29.23
N GLU A 310 4.60 -17.27 28.14
CA GLU A 310 5.30 -15.97 28.09
C GLU A 310 4.46 -14.86 28.77
N PRO A 311 5.11 -13.80 29.31
CA PRO A 311 4.40 -12.70 29.96
C PRO A 311 3.55 -11.90 28.97
N PRO A 312 2.42 -11.33 29.41
CA PRO A 312 1.56 -10.54 28.54
C PRO A 312 2.30 -9.31 28.01
N VAL A 313 1.96 -8.94 26.77
CA VAL A 313 2.65 -7.89 26.03
C VAL A 313 1.78 -6.65 26.00
N VAL A 314 2.39 -5.49 26.20
CA VAL A 314 1.70 -4.21 26.03
C VAL A 314 1.93 -3.69 24.62
N GLU A 315 0.85 -3.60 23.87
CA GLU A 315 0.79 -3.09 22.51
C GLU A 315 0.17 -1.69 22.51
N VAL A 316 0.92 -0.72 22.01
CA VAL A 316 0.55 0.68 21.96
C VAL A 316 0.10 1.01 20.53
N GLY A 317 -1.15 1.45 20.35
CA GLY A 317 -1.68 1.79 19.03
C GLY A 317 -0.91 2.95 18.38
N VAL A 318 -0.13 2.72 17.32
CA VAL A 318 0.58 3.77 16.59
C VAL A 318 -0.32 4.50 15.58
N GLY A 319 -1.48 3.93 15.28
CA GLY A 319 -2.51 4.53 14.44
C GLY A 319 -3.85 4.65 15.15
N ALA A 320 -4.73 5.47 14.59
CA ALA A 320 -6.08 5.62 15.11
C ALA A 320 -6.95 4.40 14.79
N VAL A 321 -7.93 4.11 15.66
CA VAL A 321 -8.93 3.04 15.48
C VAL A 321 -9.70 3.24 14.16
N ARG A 322 -9.72 2.19 13.34
CA ARG A 322 -10.41 2.15 12.04
C ARG A 322 -11.50 1.08 12.05
N PRO A 323 -12.78 1.45 12.23
CA PRO A 323 -13.87 0.49 12.21
C PRO A 323 -13.94 -0.31 10.91
N VAL A 324 -14.23 -1.60 11.02
CA VAL A 324 -14.49 -2.45 9.86
C VAL A 324 -15.99 -2.45 9.60
N THR A 325 -16.38 -1.97 8.42
CA THR A 325 -17.79 -1.99 8.01
C THR A 325 -18.15 -3.36 7.42
N GLU A 326 -19.44 -3.74 7.50
CA GLU A 326 -19.93 -4.97 6.87
C GLU A 326 -19.63 -5.00 5.36
N TRP A 327 -19.70 -3.85 4.70
CA TRP A 327 -19.32 -3.71 3.29
C TRP A 327 -17.85 -4.07 3.04
N THR A 328 -16.95 -3.63 3.92
CA THR A 328 -15.52 -3.98 3.85
C THR A 328 -15.32 -5.48 4.01
N LEU A 329 -16.03 -6.13 4.93
CA LEU A 329 -15.99 -7.59 5.11
C LEU A 329 -16.48 -8.33 3.87
N ARG A 330 -17.62 -7.92 3.30
CA ARG A 330 -18.16 -8.50 2.06
C ARG A 330 -17.18 -8.36 0.90
N ARG A 331 -16.55 -7.20 0.75
CA ARG A 331 -15.54 -6.94 -0.29
C ARG A 331 -14.28 -7.78 -0.08
N ARG A 332 -13.78 -7.90 1.16
CA ARG A 332 -12.65 -8.78 1.50
C ARG A 332 -12.97 -10.25 1.19
N GLY A 333 -14.14 -10.73 1.59
CA GLY A 333 -14.59 -12.10 1.27
C GLY A 333 -14.77 -12.35 -0.22
N ALA A 334 -15.24 -11.37 -0.99
CA ALA A 334 -15.29 -11.46 -2.45
C ALA A 334 -13.88 -11.47 -3.08
N ALA A 335 -12.97 -10.61 -2.59
CA ALA A 335 -11.58 -10.56 -3.06
C ALA A 335 -10.82 -11.84 -2.71
N ALA A 336 -10.99 -12.40 -1.51
CA ALA A 336 -10.39 -13.67 -1.10
C ALA A 336 -10.90 -14.83 -1.96
N ARG A 337 -12.22 -14.90 -2.23
CA ARG A 337 -12.78 -15.89 -3.17
C ARG A 337 -12.24 -15.71 -4.58
N GLY A 338 -12.10 -14.47 -5.05
CA GLY A 338 -11.49 -14.15 -6.34
C GLY A 338 -10.01 -14.58 -6.41
N LYS A 339 -9.24 -14.33 -5.34
CA LYS A 339 -7.84 -14.77 -5.20
C LYS A 339 -7.74 -16.29 -5.21
N ALA A 340 -8.53 -16.98 -4.38
CA ALA A 340 -8.56 -18.44 -4.33
C ALA A 340 -8.98 -19.05 -5.68
N GLN A 341 -9.97 -18.47 -6.37
CA GLN A 341 -10.37 -18.91 -7.70
C GLN A 341 -9.28 -18.64 -8.74
N SER A 342 -8.58 -17.50 -8.64
CA SER A 342 -7.44 -17.19 -9.51
C SER A 342 -6.28 -18.15 -9.27
N GLU A 343 -5.98 -18.48 -8.03
CA GLU A 343 -4.92 -19.42 -7.64
C GLU A 343 -5.25 -20.84 -8.10
N ALA A 344 -6.50 -21.29 -7.92
CA ALA A 344 -6.97 -22.59 -8.43
C ALA A 344 -6.84 -22.67 -9.96
N ARG A 345 -7.27 -21.63 -10.67
CA ARG A 345 -7.12 -21.54 -12.14
C ARG A 345 -5.66 -21.47 -12.58
N GLU A 346 -4.82 -20.77 -11.81
CA GLU A 346 -3.39 -20.70 -12.10
C GLU A 346 -2.74 -22.08 -11.92
N GLU A 347 -3.13 -22.82 -10.88
CA GLU A 347 -2.65 -24.19 -10.68
C GLU A 347 -3.13 -25.13 -11.79
N GLU A 348 -4.41 -25.05 -12.20
CA GLU A 348 -4.91 -25.79 -13.36
C GLU A 348 -4.11 -25.49 -14.64
N ARG A 349 -3.78 -24.21 -14.89
CA ARG A 349 -2.95 -23.80 -16.03
C ARG A 349 -1.52 -24.29 -15.92
N ARG A 350 -0.94 -24.29 -14.72
CA ARG A 350 0.41 -24.83 -14.47
C ARG A 350 0.44 -26.32 -14.76
N VAL A 351 -0.56 -27.07 -14.32
CA VAL A 351 -0.70 -28.51 -14.62
C VAL A 351 -0.87 -28.73 -16.12
N ALA A 352 -1.75 -27.99 -16.79
CA ALA A 352 -1.97 -28.11 -18.23
C ALA A 352 -0.71 -27.75 -19.06
N ALA A 353 0.03 -26.72 -18.66
CA ALA A 353 1.29 -26.34 -19.28
C ALA A 353 2.37 -27.40 -19.06
N ALA A 354 2.48 -27.97 -17.86
CA ALA A 354 3.40 -29.06 -17.57
C ALA A 354 3.09 -30.32 -18.42
N ASP A 355 1.81 -30.64 -18.59
CA ASP A 355 1.37 -31.74 -19.45
C ASP A 355 1.66 -31.48 -20.93
N GLN A 356 1.46 -30.26 -21.41
CA GLN A 356 1.81 -29.88 -22.79
C GLN A 356 3.32 -30.02 -23.03
N VAL A 357 4.15 -29.54 -22.09
CA VAL A 357 5.61 -29.66 -22.18
C VAL A 357 6.02 -31.13 -22.20
N ARG A 358 5.44 -31.99 -21.37
CA ARG A 358 5.70 -33.45 -21.43
C ARG A 358 5.37 -34.05 -22.80
N ARG A 359 4.24 -33.67 -23.40
CA ARG A 359 3.83 -34.16 -24.73
C ARG A 359 4.80 -33.69 -25.82
N GLU A 360 5.19 -32.42 -25.81
CA GLU A 360 6.11 -31.83 -26.80
C GLU A 360 7.54 -32.38 -26.65
N THR A 361 7.99 -32.64 -25.42
CA THR A 361 9.33 -33.17 -25.13
C THR A 361 9.47 -34.65 -25.49
N GLY A 362 8.38 -35.43 -25.45
CA GLY A 362 8.37 -36.83 -25.90
C GLY A 362 8.51 -37.03 -27.41
N THR A 363 8.47 -35.94 -28.19
CA THR A 363 8.57 -35.95 -29.66
C THR A 363 9.81 -35.18 -30.14
N ASP A 364 11.01 -35.53 -29.68
CA ASP A 364 12.36 -35.19 -30.23
C ASP A 364 12.64 -33.77 -30.80
N ALA A 365 11.78 -32.79 -30.53
CA ALA A 365 11.77 -31.51 -31.21
C ALA A 365 11.50 -30.39 -30.22
N LEU A 366 12.47 -30.10 -29.34
CA LEU A 366 12.54 -28.80 -28.68
C LEU A 366 13.93 -28.17 -28.89
N PRO A 367 14.01 -26.90 -29.33
CA PRO A 367 15.23 -26.13 -29.24
C PRO A 367 15.51 -25.85 -27.76
N ALA A 368 16.25 -26.77 -27.13
CA ALA A 368 16.47 -26.85 -25.70
C ALA A 368 16.82 -25.50 -25.05
N GLY A 369 16.00 -25.12 -24.06
CA GLY A 369 16.42 -24.26 -22.96
C GLY A 369 16.69 -22.80 -23.31
N ARG A 370 15.92 -22.14 -24.19
CA ARG A 370 16.12 -20.71 -24.49
C ARG A 370 14.82 -19.92 -24.47
N TRP A 371 14.72 -19.05 -23.48
CA TRP A 371 13.60 -18.12 -23.32
C TRP A 371 14.09 -16.68 -23.48
N ARG A 372 13.24 -15.84 -24.07
CA ARG A 372 13.55 -14.43 -24.38
C ARG A 372 12.30 -13.58 -24.21
N ALA A 373 12.52 -12.28 -24.03
CA ALA A 373 11.50 -11.26 -24.09
C ALA A 373 10.58 -11.43 -25.31
N GLY A 374 9.27 -11.51 -25.03
CA GLY A 374 8.24 -11.66 -26.04
C GLY A 374 7.76 -10.31 -26.56
N TRP A 375 6.92 -10.34 -27.59
CA TRP A 375 6.26 -9.13 -28.11
C TRP A 375 5.53 -8.27 -27.05
N PRO A 376 4.96 -8.79 -25.94
CA PRO A 376 4.32 -7.94 -24.93
C PRO A 376 5.34 -7.10 -24.16
N ASP A 377 6.54 -7.62 -23.92
CA ASP A 377 7.63 -6.86 -23.29
C ASP A 377 8.04 -5.67 -24.17
N TRP A 378 8.13 -5.88 -25.47
CA TRP A 378 8.42 -4.82 -26.46
C TRP A 378 7.31 -3.78 -26.54
N PHE A 379 6.05 -4.21 -26.63
CA PHE A 379 4.90 -3.29 -26.68
C PHE A 379 4.82 -2.40 -25.44
N THR A 380 5.10 -2.97 -24.26
CA THR A 380 4.99 -2.24 -22.99
C THR A 380 6.14 -1.27 -22.79
N GLY A 381 7.34 -1.62 -23.26
CA GLY A 381 8.45 -0.68 -23.37
C GLY A 381 8.13 0.48 -24.31
N LEU A 382 7.50 0.20 -25.46
CA LEU A 382 7.10 1.24 -26.43
C LEU A 382 6.01 2.15 -25.86
N LEU A 383 5.01 1.60 -25.17
CA LEU A 383 3.96 2.36 -24.51
C LEU A 383 4.51 3.24 -23.38
N ALA A 384 5.45 2.73 -22.57
CA ALA A 384 6.12 3.51 -21.54
C ALA A 384 6.92 4.67 -22.13
N LEU A 385 7.59 4.45 -23.26
CA LEU A 385 8.33 5.50 -23.98
C LEU A 385 7.41 6.52 -24.65
N ALA A 386 6.25 6.11 -25.17
CA ALA A 386 5.23 7.04 -25.66
C ALA A 386 4.65 7.89 -24.52
N TYR A 387 4.33 7.27 -23.38
CA TYR A 387 3.84 7.98 -22.19
C TYR A 387 4.88 8.96 -21.63
N ALA A 388 6.16 8.57 -21.63
CA ALA A 388 7.29 9.43 -21.30
C ALA A 388 7.33 10.68 -22.18
N ALA A 389 7.15 10.51 -23.50
CA ALA A 389 7.16 11.61 -24.45
C ALA A 389 5.97 12.57 -24.24
N VAL A 390 4.80 12.07 -23.86
CA VAL A 390 3.64 12.92 -23.51
C VAL A 390 3.91 13.73 -22.23
N LEU A 391 4.46 13.10 -21.19
CA LEU A 391 4.85 13.79 -19.95
C LEU A 391 5.97 14.81 -20.14
N ALA A 392 6.82 14.62 -21.15
CA ALA A 392 7.87 15.56 -21.52
C ALA A 392 7.33 16.75 -22.34
N GLY A 393 6.05 16.76 -22.74
CA GLY A 393 5.43 17.86 -23.49
C GLY A 393 5.09 19.10 -22.65
N ASP A 394 5.21 19.03 -21.32
CA ASP A 394 4.99 20.19 -20.45
C ASP A 394 6.19 21.14 -20.50
N ALA A 395 5.95 22.44 -20.71
CA ALA A 395 7.00 23.46 -20.72
C ALA A 395 7.50 23.74 -19.28
N GLY A 396 8.78 24.08 -19.15
CA GLY A 396 9.39 24.54 -17.89
C GLY A 396 10.39 23.58 -17.24
N TRP A 397 10.96 23.98 -16.11
CA TRP A 397 12.00 23.24 -15.38
C TRP A 397 11.55 21.85 -14.88
N TRP A 398 10.24 21.67 -14.66
CA TRP A 398 9.66 20.36 -14.35
C TRP A 398 9.93 19.33 -15.45
N ARG A 399 9.98 19.74 -16.72
CA ARG A 399 10.36 18.89 -17.85
C ARG A 399 11.75 18.32 -17.72
N LEU A 400 12.70 19.13 -17.23
CA LEU A 400 14.08 18.68 -17.04
C LEU A 400 14.15 17.66 -15.90
N ILE A 401 13.52 17.96 -14.75
CA ILE A 401 13.55 17.05 -13.60
C ILE A 401 12.80 15.74 -13.90
N SER A 402 11.57 15.82 -14.39
CA SER A 402 10.76 14.64 -14.71
C SER A 402 11.33 13.89 -15.91
N GLY A 403 11.78 14.60 -16.95
CA GLY A 403 12.34 14.01 -18.16
C GLY A 403 13.68 13.30 -17.91
N PHE A 404 14.63 13.94 -17.22
CA PHE A 404 15.89 13.27 -16.86
C PHE A 404 15.67 12.14 -15.85
N GLY A 405 14.82 12.34 -14.84
CA GLY A 405 14.48 11.31 -13.87
C GLY A 405 13.85 10.08 -14.54
N LEU A 406 12.90 10.30 -15.43
CA LEU A 406 12.21 9.22 -16.14
C LEU A 406 13.12 8.56 -17.19
N THR A 407 13.99 9.32 -17.86
CA THR A 407 15.04 8.78 -18.74
C THR A 407 16.01 7.87 -17.98
N LEU A 408 16.44 8.29 -16.78
CA LEU A 408 17.34 7.50 -15.94
C LEU A 408 16.66 6.20 -15.49
N VAL A 409 15.40 6.27 -15.04
CA VAL A 409 14.61 5.07 -14.68
C VAL A 409 14.45 4.15 -15.90
N ALA A 410 14.11 4.71 -17.07
CA ALA A 410 13.97 3.96 -18.31
C ALA A 410 15.28 3.26 -18.71
N ALA A 411 16.41 3.96 -18.63
CA ALA A 411 17.74 3.41 -18.92
C ALA A 411 18.15 2.27 -17.99
N LEU A 412 17.66 2.24 -16.75
CA LEU A 412 17.94 1.17 -15.79
C LEU A 412 16.97 -0.01 -15.92
N VAL A 413 15.70 0.25 -16.20
CA VAL A 413 14.62 -0.75 -16.17
C VAL A 413 14.38 -1.40 -17.54
N LEU A 414 14.34 -0.61 -18.62
CA LEU A 414 13.99 -1.10 -19.96
C LEU A 414 14.98 -2.13 -20.51
N PRO A 415 16.32 -2.01 -20.35
CA PRO A 415 17.21 -3.04 -20.86
C PRO A 415 16.96 -4.41 -20.25
N ARG A 416 16.66 -4.44 -18.94
CA ARG A 416 16.33 -5.68 -18.24
C ARG A 416 14.99 -6.24 -18.71
N ARG A 417 13.99 -5.39 -18.99
CA ARG A 417 12.68 -5.84 -19.49
C ARG A 417 12.67 -6.25 -20.97
N LEU A 418 13.39 -5.54 -21.84
CA LEU A 418 13.32 -5.75 -23.29
C LEU A 418 14.28 -6.82 -23.79
N ALA A 419 15.38 -7.04 -23.06
CA ALA A 419 16.42 -7.97 -23.50
C ALA A 419 16.57 -9.17 -22.57
N TRP A 420 15.64 -9.42 -21.63
CA TRP A 420 15.76 -10.58 -20.74
C TRP A 420 15.86 -11.87 -21.54
N ARG A 421 16.73 -12.75 -21.06
CA ARG A 421 17.01 -14.02 -21.67
C ARG A 421 17.41 -15.01 -20.59
N VAL A 422 16.71 -16.13 -20.57
CA VAL A 422 17.05 -17.26 -19.73
C VAL A 422 17.54 -18.37 -20.64
N THR A 423 18.69 -18.95 -20.33
CA THR A 423 19.19 -20.13 -21.03
C THR A 423 19.50 -21.25 -20.06
N ALA A 424 18.93 -22.44 -20.28
CA ALA A 424 19.23 -23.64 -19.52
C ALA A 424 20.40 -24.39 -20.15
N ASP A 425 21.27 -24.94 -19.32
CA ASP A 425 22.30 -25.90 -19.69
C ASP A 425 22.42 -27.02 -18.66
N ARG A 426 23.40 -27.91 -18.83
CA ARG A 426 23.65 -29.02 -17.90
C ARG A 426 23.91 -28.56 -16.46
N GLU A 427 24.56 -27.42 -16.25
CA GLU A 427 24.99 -26.95 -14.94
C GLU A 427 23.90 -26.13 -14.23
N GLY A 428 23.05 -25.42 -14.98
CA GLY A 428 21.99 -24.63 -14.40
C GLY A 428 21.28 -23.70 -15.38
N LEU A 429 20.75 -22.62 -14.82
CA LEU A 429 20.10 -21.53 -15.55
C LEU A 429 21.02 -20.33 -15.63
N TRP A 430 21.18 -19.78 -16.83
CA TRP A 430 21.89 -18.53 -17.08
C TRP A 430 20.89 -17.41 -17.32
N PHE A 431 21.08 -16.33 -16.57
CA PHE A 431 20.32 -15.09 -16.68
C PHE A 431 21.22 -13.98 -17.18
N ASN A 432 20.70 -13.17 -18.10
CA ASN A 432 21.37 -11.92 -18.42
C ASN A 432 21.19 -10.89 -17.30
N GLY A 433 22.29 -10.38 -16.77
CA GLY A 433 22.30 -9.23 -15.87
C GLY A 433 22.70 -7.94 -16.59
N LEU A 434 22.45 -6.81 -15.92
CA LEU A 434 22.88 -5.49 -16.40
C LEU A 434 24.38 -5.44 -16.66
N ARG A 435 25.19 -5.92 -15.69
CA ARG A 435 26.66 -5.89 -15.77
C ARG A 435 27.29 -7.18 -16.28
N ARG A 436 26.78 -8.34 -15.88
CA ARG A 436 27.31 -9.68 -16.23
C ARG A 436 26.19 -10.70 -16.28
N ALA A 437 26.39 -11.78 -17.02
CA ALA A 437 25.55 -12.97 -16.91
C ALA A 437 25.69 -13.59 -15.52
N ARG A 438 24.61 -14.15 -14.99
CA ARG A 438 24.57 -14.85 -13.71
C ARG A 438 24.12 -16.29 -13.94
N GLN A 439 24.79 -17.23 -13.29
CA GLN A 439 24.42 -18.65 -13.30
C GLN A 439 23.72 -18.98 -11.99
N LEU A 440 22.64 -19.75 -12.07
CA LEU A 440 21.97 -20.37 -10.93
C LEU A 440 22.02 -21.89 -11.15
N PRO A 441 22.82 -22.63 -10.36
CA PRO A 441 22.90 -24.08 -10.46
C PRO A 441 21.52 -24.73 -10.24
N TRP A 442 21.25 -25.87 -10.89
CA TRP A 442 19.98 -26.58 -10.74
C TRP A 442 19.66 -26.94 -9.28
N ASP A 443 20.69 -27.28 -8.50
CA ASP A 443 20.55 -27.74 -7.12
C ASP A 443 20.30 -26.58 -6.14
N GLU A 444 20.56 -25.33 -6.55
CA GLU A 444 20.32 -24.14 -5.74
C GLU A 444 18.93 -23.52 -5.99
N ILE A 445 18.16 -24.02 -6.97
CA ILE A 445 16.83 -23.48 -7.28
C ILE A 445 15.85 -23.86 -6.18
N ARG A 446 15.27 -22.87 -5.51
CA ARG A 446 14.26 -23.07 -4.46
C ARG A 446 12.84 -23.00 -5.01
N THR A 447 12.57 -21.97 -5.80
CA THR A 447 11.24 -21.74 -6.38
C THR A 447 11.33 -21.05 -7.73
N VAL A 448 10.55 -21.56 -8.69
CA VAL A 448 10.22 -20.87 -9.93
C VAL A 448 8.73 -20.62 -9.92
N ARG A 449 8.32 -19.35 -9.90
CA ARG A 449 6.92 -18.97 -9.85
C ARG A 449 6.64 -17.82 -10.79
N THR A 450 5.53 -17.94 -11.51
CA THR A 450 4.83 -16.77 -12.03
C THR A 450 3.84 -16.28 -10.97
N LYS A 451 3.79 -14.97 -10.72
CA LYS A 451 2.72 -14.36 -9.93
C LYS A 451 2.37 -13.02 -10.55
N ALA A 452 1.09 -12.82 -10.89
CA ALA A 452 0.57 -11.53 -11.38
C ALA A 452 1.30 -10.88 -12.59
N GLY A 453 1.98 -11.67 -13.44
CA GLY A 453 2.75 -11.13 -14.58
C GLY A 453 4.25 -11.00 -14.31
N GLU A 454 4.69 -11.44 -13.13
CA GLU A 454 6.09 -11.49 -12.75
C GLU A 454 6.60 -12.90 -12.87
N LEU A 455 7.73 -13.10 -13.55
CA LEU A 455 8.49 -14.35 -13.51
C LEU A 455 9.57 -14.18 -12.44
N ARG A 456 9.45 -14.93 -11.35
CA ARG A 456 10.40 -14.95 -10.23
C ARG A 456 11.12 -16.28 -10.17
N VAL A 457 12.45 -16.22 -10.15
CA VAL A 457 13.33 -17.35 -9.89
C VAL A 457 14.18 -17.03 -8.66
N ASP A 458 14.11 -17.91 -7.66
CA ASP A 458 14.77 -17.74 -6.37
C ASP A 458 15.74 -18.89 -6.09
N GLY A 459 16.89 -18.56 -5.48
CA GLY A 459 18.01 -19.48 -5.26
C GLY A 459 18.57 -19.41 -3.83
N GLU A 460 19.21 -20.48 -3.36
CA GLU A 460 19.76 -20.57 -1.99
C GLU A 460 21.16 -19.94 -1.85
N GLY A 461 21.90 -19.79 -2.95
CA GLY A 461 23.28 -19.33 -2.94
C GLY A 461 23.45 -17.83 -2.66
N THR A 462 24.43 -17.48 -1.81
CA THR A 462 24.84 -16.09 -1.48
C THR A 462 25.26 -15.26 -2.70
N SER A 463 25.59 -15.92 -3.82
CA SER A 463 26.03 -15.28 -5.06
C SER A 463 24.87 -14.93 -6.03
N PHE A 464 23.67 -15.48 -5.82
CA PHE A 464 22.50 -15.27 -6.68
C PHE A 464 21.33 -14.71 -5.87
N GLY A 465 21.18 -13.38 -5.87
CA GLY A 465 19.97 -12.74 -5.37
C GLY A 465 18.76 -12.96 -6.28
N GLU A 466 17.56 -12.72 -5.76
CA GLU A 466 16.27 -12.87 -6.45
C GLU A 466 16.29 -12.29 -7.88
N TRP A 467 15.90 -13.11 -8.87
CA TRP A 467 15.71 -12.65 -10.24
C TRP A 467 14.23 -12.53 -10.57
N THR A 468 13.80 -11.28 -10.77
CA THR A 468 12.45 -10.92 -11.21
C THR A 468 12.45 -10.21 -12.56
N VAL A 469 11.44 -10.52 -13.36
CA VAL A 469 11.05 -9.73 -14.53
C VAL A 469 9.54 -9.55 -14.51
N HIS A 470 9.09 -8.34 -14.83
CA HIS A 470 7.69 -7.94 -14.81
C HIS A 470 7.20 -7.67 -16.23
N THR A 471 6.05 -8.25 -16.58
CA THR A 471 5.27 -7.89 -17.78
C THR A 471 3.83 -7.61 -17.36
N PRO A 472 3.23 -6.50 -17.80
CA PRO A 472 1.82 -6.28 -17.56
C PRO A 472 1.01 -7.34 -18.30
N ARG A 473 0.05 -7.93 -17.59
CA ARG A 473 -0.86 -8.94 -18.14
C ARG A 473 -2.11 -8.31 -18.71
N TRP A 474 -2.59 -8.87 -19.82
CA TRP A 474 -3.91 -8.55 -20.37
C TRP A 474 -4.80 -9.79 -20.28
N ALA A 475 -5.21 -10.10 -19.05
CA ALA A 475 -5.97 -11.32 -18.74
C ALA A 475 -7.21 -11.52 -19.62
N TRP A 476 -7.89 -10.43 -20.01
CA TRP A 476 -9.03 -10.49 -20.92
C TRP A 476 -8.64 -10.97 -22.34
N LEU A 477 -7.54 -10.45 -22.89
CA LEU A 477 -7.08 -10.81 -24.24
C LEU A 477 -6.52 -12.23 -24.25
N GLU A 478 -5.76 -12.59 -23.21
CA GLU A 478 -5.26 -13.95 -22.97
C GLU A 478 -6.43 -14.96 -22.93
N HIS A 479 -7.50 -14.62 -22.21
CA HIS A 479 -8.68 -15.48 -22.10
C HIS A 479 -9.44 -15.61 -23.43
N ARG A 480 -9.59 -14.52 -24.18
CA ARG A 480 -10.35 -14.53 -25.44
C ARG A 480 -9.65 -15.28 -26.57
N ILE A 481 -8.31 -15.29 -26.57
CA ILE A 481 -7.50 -15.92 -27.64
C ILE A 481 -6.96 -17.30 -27.20
N GLY A 482 -7.11 -17.67 -25.94
CA GLY A 482 -6.58 -18.94 -25.41
C GLY A 482 -5.04 -19.00 -25.37
N LEU A 483 -4.38 -17.84 -25.38
CA LEU A 483 -2.92 -17.74 -25.38
C LEU A 483 -2.39 -17.93 -23.95
N VAL A 484 -1.55 -18.96 -23.75
CA VAL A 484 -0.75 -19.12 -22.54
C VAL A 484 0.34 -18.03 -22.53
N HIS A 485 0.44 -17.27 -21.43
CA HIS A 485 1.42 -16.20 -21.35
C HIS A 485 2.85 -16.78 -21.46
N PRO A 486 3.78 -16.17 -22.22
CA PRO A 486 5.13 -16.71 -22.40
C PRO A 486 5.85 -17.03 -21.09
N TYR A 487 5.58 -16.25 -20.04
CA TYR A 487 6.19 -16.45 -18.71
C TYR A 487 5.63 -17.68 -17.99
N GLU A 488 4.34 -17.99 -18.15
CA GLU A 488 3.74 -19.20 -17.56
C GLU A 488 4.33 -20.45 -18.22
N ARG A 489 4.50 -20.41 -19.54
CA ARG A 489 5.21 -21.46 -20.29
C ARG A 489 6.65 -21.60 -19.82
N THR A 490 7.41 -20.51 -19.74
CA THR A 490 8.79 -20.53 -19.26
C THR A 490 8.90 -21.07 -17.83
N ALA A 491 8.04 -20.64 -16.91
CA ALA A 491 8.03 -21.14 -15.54
C ALA A 491 7.70 -22.64 -15.47
N ALA A 492 6.72 -23.10 -16.25
CA ALA A 492 6.35 -24.52 -16.31
C ALA A 492 7.49 -25.38 -16.87
N GLU A 493 8.14 -24.96 -17.97
CA GLU A 493 9.27 -25.67 -18.57
C GLU A 493 10.47 -25.74 -17.62
N ILE A 494 10.83 -24.63 -16.97
CA ILE A 494 11.92 -24.62 -15.99
C ILE A 494 11.57 -25.49 -14.76
N THR A 495 10.33 -25.41 -14.27
CA THR A 495 9.89 -26.23 -13.12
C THR A 495 9.90 -27.72 -13.47
N ALA A 496 9.54 -28.09 -14.70
CA ALA A 496 9.62 -29.47 -15.18
C ALA A 496 11.07 -29.97 -15.20
N MET A 497 12.01 -29.20 -15.77
CA MET A 497 13.45 -29.54 -15.78
C MET A 497 14.09 -29.59 -14.38
N TRP A 498 13.62 -28.75 -13.48
CA TRP A 498 14.07 -28.75 -12.09
C TRP A 498 13.63 -30.02 -11.36
N ARG A 499 12.34 -30.39 -11.48
CA ARG A 499 11.75 -31.58 -10.83
C ARG A 499 12.15 -32.91 -11.46
N ASP A 500 12.35 -32.93 -12.78
CA ASP A 500 12.73 -34.13 -13.53
C ASP A 500 14.11 -33.93 -14.19
N PRO A 501 15.18 -34.47 -13.58
CA PRO A 501 16.53 -34.33 -14.10
C PRO A 501 16.74 -34.89 -15.51
N GLN A 502 15.89 -35.84 -15.96
CA GLN A 502 16.01 -36.42 -17.29
C GLN A 502 15.64 -35.43 -18.40
N LEU A 503 14.88 -34.38 -18.07
CA LEU A 503 14.48 -33.33 -19.00
C LEU A 503 15.55 -32.23 -19.14
N ARG A 504 16.64 -32.28 -18.37
CA ARG A 504 17.69 -31.25 -18.38
C ARG A 504 18.54 -31.35 -19.66
N PRO A 505 18.99 -30.23 -20.23
CA PRO A 505 19.92 -30.26 -21.36
C PRO A 505 21.22 -30.97 -20.99
N THR A 506 21.72 -31.85 -21.87
CA THR A 506 22.99 -32.57 -21.67
C THR A 506 24.21 -31.77 -22.14
N GLU A 507 23.99 -30.80 -23.02
CA GLU A 507 25.04 -29.93 -23.58
C GLU A 507 25.42 -28.76 -22.65
N LEU A 508 26.71 -28.41 -22.64
CA LEU A 508 27.20 -27.19 -22.01
C LEU A 508 26.97 -25.98 -22.92
N SER A 509 26.44 -24.89 -22.36
CA SER A 509 26.24 -23.66 -23.13
C SER A 509 27.59 -23.01 -23.46
N THR A 510 27.81 -22.66 -24.74
CA THR A 510 28.98 -21.86 -25.16
C THR A 510 28.92 -20.44 -24.59
N PRO A 511 30.06 -19.72 -24.44
CA PRO A 511 30.07 -18.36 -23.91
C PRO A 511 29.14 -17.38 -24.65
N ALA A 512 28.95 -17.56 -25.95
CA ALA A 512 28.01 -16.76 -26.75
C ALA A 512 26.52 -17.02 -26.38
N ARG A 513 26.23 -18.17 -25.77
CA ARG A 513 24.88 -18.59 -25.35
C ARG A 513 24.54 -18.21 -23.91
N ARG A 514 25.53 -18.05 -23.02
CA ARG A 514 25.39 -17.72 -21.58
C ARG A 514 24.84 -16.32 -21.26
N GLY A 515 24.39 -15.57 -22.27
CA GLY A 515 23.85 -14.21 -22.12
C GLY A 515 24.90 -13.11 -22.28
N ARG A 516 24.46 -11.90 -22.66
CA ARG A 516 25.30 -10.70 -22.80
C ARG A 516 24.88 -9.68 -21.75
N ALA A 517 25.84 -8.86 -21.31
CA ALA A 517 25.54 -7.72 -20.47
C ALA A 517 24.65 -6.73 -21.23
N VAL A 518 23.56 -6.27 -20.61
CA VAL A 518 22.57 -5.40 -21.26
C VAL A 518 22.82 -3.90 -21.04
N TRP A 519 23.87 -3.52 -20.29
CA TRP A 519 24.23 -2.12 -20.06
C TRP A 519 24.42 -1.28 -21.34
N PRO A 520 24.92 -1.80 -22.50
CA PRO A 520 25.07 -0.96 -23.69
C PRO A 520 23.73 -0.41 -24.19
N LEU A 521 22.67 -1.22 -24.06
CA LEU A 521 21.31 -0.78 -24.38
C LEU A 521 20.82 0.31 -23.41
N GLY A 522 21.17 0.21 -22.13
CA GLY A 522 20.86 1.24 -21.14
C GLY A 522 21.55 2.57 -21.45
N VAL A 523 22.81 2.55 -21.88
CA VAL A 523 23.55 3.75 -22.30
C VAL A 523 22.91 4.38 -23.54
N LEU A 524 22.51 3.58 -24.53
CA LEU A 524 21.81 4.08 -25.72
C LEU A 524 20.47 4.74 -25.35
N ILE A 525 19.68 4.12 -24.46
CA ILE A 525 18.40 4.68 -23.98
C ILE A 525 18.64 5.98 -23.20
N ALA A 526 19.66 6.02 -22.34
CA ALA A 526 20.00 7.23 -21.59
C ALA A 526 20.42 8.38 -22.51
N ALA A 527 21.28 8.11 -23.50
CA ALA A 527 21.72 9.11 -24.46
C ALA A 527 20.56 9.64 -25.32
N ALA A 528 19.70 8.74 -25.82
CA ALA A 528 18.53 9.11 -26.60
C ALA A 528 17.51 9.91 -25.78
N GLY A 529 17.22 9.49 -24.54
CA GLY A 529 16.29 10.21 -23.66
C GLY A 529 16.84 11.58 -23.23
N ALA A 530 18.14 11.69 -22.93
CA ALA A 530 18.77 12.97 -22.63
C ALA A 530 18.73 13.92 -23.83
N ALA A 531 19.00 13.41 -25.04
CA ALA A 531 18.87 14.19 -26.26
C ALA A 531 17.42 14.64 -26.50
N ALA A 532 16.43 13.76 -26.27
CA ALA A 532 15.02 14.10 -26.37
C ALA A 532 14.63 15.24 -25.40
N VAL A 533 15.02 15.16 -24.13
CA VAL A 533 14.72 16.18 -23.11
C VAL A 533 15.37 17.54 -23.44
N LEU A 534 16.57 17.52 -24.02
CA LEU A 534 17.34 18.73 -24.34
C LEU A 534 16.96 19.38 -25.67
N PHE A 535 16.61 18.59 -26.69
CA PHE A 535 16.48 19.08 -28.06
C PHE A 535 15.05 19.04 -28.62
N LEU A 536 14.11 18.34 -27.97
CA LEU A 536 12.70 18.41 -28.38
C LEU A 536 12.05 19.63 -27.69
N PRO A 537 11.37 20.48 -28.48
CA PRO A 537 10.72 21.70 -27.98
C PRO A 537 9.54 21.38 -27.07
#